data_AF-A0A6J2XD91-F1
#
_entry.id   AF-A0A6J2XD91-F1
#
_cell.length_a   1.000
_cell.length_b   1.000
_cell.length_c   1.000
_cell.angle_alpha   90.00
_cell.angle_beta   90.00
_cell.angle_gamma   90.00
#
_symmetry.space_group_name_H-M   'P 1'
#
loop_
_entity.id
_entity.type
_entity.pdbx_description
1 polymer ?
#
loop_
_entity_poly.entity_id
_entity_poly.type
_entity_poly.pdbx_seq_one_letter_code
_entity_poly.pdbx_strand_id
1 'polypeptide(L)'
;MLRKIELLYSFLAFTQVSCQCFDDVKFSITKNDIKITVLKADTVNDERLATEIFAENEHIPVLQTGCFKGLPKLKYIGLYNCGLKQIEKCAFLNLPSAKIISLNFNNLKVIENGVFHSLEIVKLSLIGNGIQDIKEHAFYNLTYLESLDLSRNNLITLKPNIFYITQNIQRINFSDLSYNNLTSIEKNTFQGLKYIDYILLNNNNIVNIHPAAFRSIVQGKMLNLQNNNINEIPTKVKYSGFNEVLFDEDKPEDIFEKEITKEFTQK
;
A
#
# COMPACT_ATOMS: atom_id res chain seq x y z
N MET A 1 7.05 -8.68 47.35
CA MET A 1 5.88 -8.86 46.46
C MET A 1 5.26 -7.51 46.02
N LEU A 2 6.07 -6.44 45.90
CA LEU A 2 5.60 -5.05 45.62
C LEU A 2 6.26 -4.41 44.38
N ARG A 3 7.09 -5.14 43.61
CA ARG A 3 7.70 -4.65 42.35
C ARG A 3 7.00 -5.13 41.07
N LYS A 4 5.86 -5.80 41.19
CA LYS A 4 5.06 -6.31 40.05
C LYS A 4 3.80 -5.47 39.74
N ILE A 5 3.54 -4.40 40.50
CA ILE A 5 2.33 -3.58 40.33
C ILE A 5 2.62 -2.28 39.57
N GLU A 6 3.86 -1.80 39.50
CA GLU A 6 4.20 -0.57 38.75
C GLU A 6 4.18 -0.75 37.22
N LEU A 7 4.25 -1.97 36.69
CA LEU A 7 4.18 -2.25 35.25
C LEU A 7 2.76 -2.39 34.70
N LEU A 8 1.73 -2.43 35.56
CA LEU A 8 0.33 -2.49 35.15
C LEU A 8 -0.36 -1.13 35.14
N TYR A 9 0.23 -0.11 35.77
CA TYR A 9 -0.31 1.25 35.77
C TYR A 9 0.25 2.16 34.66
N SER A 10 1.32 1.77 33.95
CA SER A 10 1.81 2.53 32.80
C SER A 10 0.98 2.34 31.52
N PHE A 11 -0.05 1.48 31.53
CA PHE A 11 -0.97 1.29 30.40
C PHE A 11 -2.31 2.04 30.54
N LEU A 12 -2.58 2.66 31.68
CA LEU A 12 -3.84 3.38 31.94
C LEU A 12 -3.69 4.90 32.10
N ALA A 13 -2.50 5.44 31.86
CA ALA A 13 -2.27 6.87 31.74
C ALA A 13 -1.91 7.25 30.29
N PHE A 14 -2.78 6.89 29.33
CA PHE A 14 -2.80 7.64 28.08
C PHE A 14 -3.56 8.93 28.34
N THR A 15 -2.83 9.92 28.87
CA THR A 15 -3.16 11.32 28.61
C THR A 15 -3.43 11.44 27.12
N GLN A 16 -4.56 12.03 26.79
CA GLN A 16 -5.01 12.37 25.44
C GLN A 16 -3.83 12.98 24.67
N VAL A 17 -3.10 12.16 23.91
CA VAL A 17 -2.12 12.65 22.95
C VAL A 17 -2.99 13.25 21.86
N SER A 18 -3.28 14.55 21.97
CA SER A 18 -3.94 15.29 20.91
C SER A 18 -3.08 15.16 19.67
N CYS A 19 -3.57 14.46 18.63
CA CYS A 19 -2.87 14.51 17.35
C CYS A 19 -3.00 15.93 16.81
N GLN A 20 -1.90 16.67 16.82
CA GLN A 20 -1.85 18.01 16.22
C GLN A 20 -1.77 17.92 14.68
N CYS A 21 -1.55 16.72 14.15
CA CYS A 21 -1.52 16.43 12.72
C CYS A 21 -2.81 16.80 11.96
N PHE A 22 -3.91 16.98 12.67
CA PHE A 22 -5.23 17.27 12.12
C PHE A 22 -5.70 18.70 12.44
N ASP A 23 -4.86 19.51 13.08
CA ASP A 23 -5.19 20.91 13.36
C ASP A 23 -5.44 21.62 12.03
N ASP A 24 -6.59 22.30 11.92
CA ASP A 24 -7.04 23.02 10.72
C ASP A 24 -7.25 22.18 9.44
N VAL A 25 -7.33 20.84 9.55
CA VAL A 25 -7.61 19.95 8.43
C VAL A 25 -9.10 19.72 8.27
N LYS A 26 -9.60 19.79 7.04
CA LYS A 26 -10.98 19.41 6.73
C LYS A 26 -11.06 17.94 6.34
N PHE A 27 -11.89 17.19 7.05
CA PHE A 27 -12.20 15.81 6.69
C PHE A 27 -13.64 15.68 6.23
N SER A 28 -13.84 14.91 5.17
CA SER A 28 -15.09 14.22 4.92
C SER A 28 -15.08 12.91 5.71
N ILE A 29 -16.06 12.71 6.57
CA ILE A 29 -16.28 11.46 7.30
C ILE A 29 -17.58 10.80 6.83
N THR A 30 -17.61 9.48 6.81
CA THR A 30 -18.86 8.70 6.63
C THR A 30 -19.20 8.03 7.95
N LYS A 31 -20.43 8.20 8.45
CA LYS A 31 -20.95 7.48 9.61
C LYS A 31 -22.42 7.11 9.38
N ASN A 32 -22.79 5.85 9.63
CA ASN A 32 -24.13 5.32 9.35
C ASN A 32 -24.60 5.61 7.91
N ASP A 33 -23.71 5.41 6.93
CA ASP A 33 -23.95 5.68 5.51
C ASP A 33 -24.26 7.15 5.15
N ILE A 34 -24.05 8.07 6.11
CA ILE A 34 -24.19 9.52 5.91
C ILE A 34 -22.80 10.13 5.84
N LYS A 35 -22.53 10.84 4.74
CA LYS A 35 -21.31 11.63 4.55
C LYS A 35 -21.47 13.00 5.19
N ILE A 36 -20.54 13.38 6.06
CA ILE A 36 -20.51 14.65 6.79
C ILE A 36 -19.14 15.27 6.59
N THR A 37 -19.08 16.58 6.37
CA THR A 37 -17.80 17.30 6.37
C THR A 37 -17.56 17.90 7.75
N VAL A 38 -16.46 17.52 8.39
CA VAL A 38 -16.01 18.06 9.67
C VAL A 38 -14.86 19.04 9.39
N LEU A 39 -15.03 20.28 9.87
CA LEU A 39 -14.15 21.41 9.55
C LEU A 39 -13.03 21.63 10.58
N LYS A 40 -12.99 20.85 11.67
CA LYS A 40 -11.97 20.95 12.74
C LYS A 40 -11.63 19.55 13.26
N ALA A 41 -10.51 19.01 12.80
CA ALA A 41 -10.23 17.60 12.90
C ALA A 41 -9.56 17.14 14.21
N ASP A 42 -9.32 18.08 15.11
CA ASP A 42 -9.25 17.87 16.55
C ASP A 42 -10.47 17.11 17.11
N THR A 43 -11.62 17.13 16.41
CA THR A 43 -12.81 16.32 16.76
C THR A 43 -12.95 15.01 15.98
N VAL A 44 -12.14 14.73 14.96
CA VAL A 44 -12.25 13.49 14.15
C VAL A 44 -12.05 12.26 15.04
N ASN A 45 -11.16 12.32 16.02
CA ASN A 45 -10.95 11.22 16.96
C ASN A 45 -12.13 10.98 17.92
N ASP A 46 -13.06 11.92 18.05
CA ASP A 46 -14.28 11.76 18.84
C ASP A 46 -15.41 11.09 18.03
N GLU A 47 -15.27 10.99 16.72
CA GLU A 47 -16.26 10.41 15.81
C GLU A 47 -16.20 8.87 15.79
N ARG A 48 -16.41 8.23 16.94
CA ARG A 48 -16.29 6.77 17.16
C ARG A 48 -17.10 5.89 16.21
N LEU A 49 -18.11 6.45 15.55
CA LEU A 49 -18.96 5.76 14.57
C LEU A 49 -18.49 5.91 13.12
N ALA A 50 -17.46 6.72 12.87
CA ALA A 50 -16.91 6.92 11.54
C ALA A 50 -16.39 5.60 10.97
N THR A 51 -16.85 5.28 9.76
CA THR A 51 -16.42 4.11 8.97
C THR A 51 -15.47 4.52 7.87
N GLU A 52 -15.48 5.78 7.46
CA GLU A 52 -14.60 6.30 6.43
C GLU A 52 -14.13 7.68 6.83
N ILE A 53 -12.85 7.97 6.57
CA ILE A 53 -12.32 9.32 6.60
C ILE A 53 -11.63 9.62 5.27
N PHE A 54 -11.82 10.84 4.80
CA PHE A 54 -11.26 11.33 3.56
C PHE A 54 -10.81 12.78 3.72
N ALA A 55 -9.57 13.07 3.38
CA ALA A 55 -9.05 14.42 3.21
C ALA A 55 -8.41 14.53 1.82
N GLU A 56 -8.64 15.65 1.16
CA GLU A 56 -8.12 15.93 -0.18
C GLU A 56 -7.68 17.38 -0.27
N ASN A 57 -6.47 17.60 -0.80
CA ASN A 57 -5.89 18.95 -0.95
C ASN A 57 -5.74 19.71 0.37
N GLU A 58 -5.51 18.99 1.47
CA GLU A 58 -5.26 19.55 2.79
C GLU A 58 -3.76 19.52 3.15
N HIS A 59 -3.38 19.97 4.35
CA HIS A 59 -1.98 19.95 4.78
C HIS A 59 -1.75 19.03 5.99
N ILE A 60 -1.35 17.78 5.72
CA ILE A 60 -1.07 16.74 6.72
C ILE A 60 0.37 16.24 6.52
N PRO A 61 1.40 17.02 6.89
CA PRO A 61 2.79 16.66 6.59
C PRO A 61 3.27 15.40 7.31
N VAL A 62 2.69 15.07 8.47
CA VAL A 62 3.05 13.91 9.29
C VAL A 62 1.80 13.24 9.85
N LEU A 63 1.68 11.92 9.70
CA LEU A 63 0.75 11.12 10.48
C LEU A 63 1.41 10.71 11.79
N GLN A 64 0.98 11.29 12.89
CA GLN A 64 1.54 11.00 14.20
C GLN A 64 1.04 9.66 14.75
N THR A 65 1.78 9.14 15.72
CA THR A 65 1.48 7.92 16.46
C THR A 65 0.05 7.95 17.01
N GLY A 66 -0.76 6.94 16.67
CA GLY A 66 -2.13 6.81 17.18
C GLY A 66 -3.11 7.89 16.73
N CYS A 67 -2.82 8.60 15.63
CA CYS A 67 -3.68 9.68 15.12
C CYS A 67 -5.12 9.26 14.83
N PHE A 68 -5.39 7.96 14.66
CA PHE A 68 -6.74 7.39 14.44
C PHE A 68 -7.27 6.54 15.61
N LYS A 69 -6.64 6.56 16.80
CA LYS A 69 -6.94 5.64 17.92
C LYS A 69 -8.41 5.69 18.38
N GLY A 70 -9.11 6.80 18.16
CA GLY A 70 -10.52 6.99 18.55
C GLY A 70 -11.55 6.38 17.58
N LEU A 71 -11.11 5.74 16.49
CA LEU A 71 -11.95 5.35 15.36
C LEU A 71 -12.02 3.82 15.17
N PRO A 72 -12.65 3.06 16.08
CA PRO A 72 -12.62 1.59 16.06
C PRO A 72 -13.39 0.97 14.87
N LYS A 73 -14.33 1.72 14.28
CA LYS A 73 -15.15 1.28 13.13
C LYS A 73 -14.56 1.70 11.78
N LEU A 74 -13.40 2.36 11.76
CA LEU A 74 -12.82 2.90 10.56
C LEU A 74 -12.39 1.78 9.61
N LYS A 75 -12.98 1.78 8.41
CA LYS A 75 -12.74 0.82 7.33
C LYS A 75 -11.87 1.43 6.23
N TYR A 76 -12.12 2.69 5.90
CA TYR A 76 -11.46 3.40 4.80
C TYR A 76 -10.74 4.64 5.30
N ILE A 77 -9.46 4.78 4.94
CA ILE A 77 -8.64 5.97 5.17
C ILE A 77 -8.14 6.46 3.81
N GLY A 78 -8.60 7.63 3.38
CA GLY A 78 -8.14 8.29 2.15
C GLY A 78 -7.52 9.64 2.43
N LEU A 79 -6.22 9.79 2.22
CA LEU A 79 -5.51 11.07 2.32
C LEU A 79 -4.90 11.37 0.95
N TYR A 80 -5.61 12.14 0.14
CA TYR A 80 -5.22 12.45 -1.23
C TYR A 80 -4.55 13.82 -1.31
N ASN A 81 -3.36 13.91 -1.89
CA ASN A 81 -2.68 15.20 -2.09
C ASN A 81 -2.64 16.08 -0.82
N CYS A 82 -2.34 15.45 0.32
CA CYS A 82 -2.28 16.12 1.63
C CYS A 82 -0.87 16.59 1.99
N GLY A 83 0.09 16.45 1.07
CA GLY A 83 1.49 16.79 1.30
C GLY A 83 2.20 15.90 2.34
N LEU A 84 1.66 14.71 2.65
CA LEU A 84 2.20 13.79 3.65
C LEU A 84 3.64 13.36 3.32
N LYS A 85 4.57 13.63 4.22
CA LYS A 85 6.02 13.32 4.06
C LYS A 85 6.46 12.16 4.93
N GLN A 86 5.80 11.95 6.06
CA GLN A 86 6.22 10.97 7.05
C GLN A 86 5.00 10.32 7.73
N ILE A 87 5.12 9.02 7.99
CA ILE A 87 4.18 8.29 8.84
C ILE A 87 4.98 7.80 10.03
N GLU A 88 4.62 8.24 11.23
CA GLU A 88 5.25 7.75 12.45
C GLU A 88 4.92 6.28 12.69
N LYS A 89 5.80 5.60 13.42
CA LYS A 89 5.55 4.24 13.88
C LYS A 89 4.23 4.22 14.66
N CYS A 90 3.39 3.21 14.42
CA CYS A 90 2.10 3.07 15.10
C CYS A 90 1.09 4.19 14.81
N ALA A 91 1.23 4.96 13.72
CA ALA A 91 0.18 5.89 13.27
C ALA A 91 -1.19 5.19 13.09
N PHE A 92 -1.18 3.97 12.58
CA PHE A 92 -2.35 3.13 12.35
C PHE A 92 -2.63 2.12 13.47
N LEU A 93 -2.16 2.38 14.69
CA LEU A 93 -2.28 1.44 15.81
C LEU A 93 -3.76 1.18 16.16
N ASN A 94 -4.10 -0.11 16.31
CA ASN A 94 -5.39 -0.58 16.81
C ASN A 94 -6.59 -0.12 15.95
N LEU A 95 -6.51 -0.35 14.64
CA LEU A 95 -7.61 -0.15 13.69
C LEU A 95 -8.17 -1.51 13.22
N PRO A 96 -8.95 -2.22 14.06
CA PRO A 96 -9.37 -3.60 13.78
C PRO A 96 -10.32 -3.72 12.59
N SER A 97 -11.02 -2.63 12.23
CA SER A 97 -11.95 -2.61 11.11
C SER A 97 -11.32 -2.14 9.79
N ALA A 98 -10.06 -1.69 9.80
CA ALA A 98 -9.44 -1.10 8.63
C ALA A 98 -9.31 -2.12 7.49
N LYS A 99 -9.74 -1.71 6.29
CA LYS A 99 -9.70 -2.52 5.07
C LYS A 99 -8.94 -1.84 3.95
N ILE A 100 -9.05 -0.53 3.84
CA ILE A 100 -8.45 0.21 2.73
C ILE A 100 -7.72 1.43 3.25
N ILE A 101 -6.46 1.56 2.84
CA ILE A 101 -5.65 2.75 3.07
C ILE A 101 -5.20 3.28 1.71
N SER A 102 -5.54 4.53 1.42
CA SER A 102 -5.10 5.26 0.23
C SER A 102 -4.40 6.53 0.67
N LEU A 103 -3.10 6.64 0.36
CA LEU A 103 -2.25 7.80 0.66
C LEU A 103 -1.70 8.40 -0.64
N ASN A 104 -2.55 8.45 -1.67
CA ASN A 104 -2.15 8.80 -3.02
C ASN A 104 -1.73 10.27 -3.17
N PHE A 105 -0.80 10.51 -4.09
CA PHE A 105 -0.31 11.83 -4.47
C PHE A 105 0.23 12.65 -3.30
N ASN A 106 0.83 11.98 -2.31
CA ASN A 106 1.56 12.64 -1.22
C ASN A 106 3.06 12.72 -1.54
N ASN A 107 3.91 12.88 -0.52
CA ASN A 107 5.35 13.11 -0.65
C ASN A 107 6.17 12.08 0.14
N LEU A 108 5.67 10.85 0.28
CA LEU A 108 6.36 9.77 0.99
C LEU A 108 7.58 9.32 0.18
N LYS A 109 8.79 9.75 0.56
CA LYS A 109 10.03 9.34 -0.15
C LYS A 109 10.51 7.94 0.23
N VAL A 110 10.17 7.48 1.42
CA VAL A 110 10.59 6.19 1.98
C VAL A 110 9.40 5.54 2.66
N ILE A 111 9.20 4.23 2.43
CA ILE A 111 8.29 3.42 3.24
C ILE A 111 9.11 2.74 4.33
N GLU A 112 8.91 3.20 5.56
CA GLU A 112 9.65 2.71 6.72
C GLU A 112 9.25 1.30 7.14
N ASN A 113 10.18 0.62 7.82
CA ASN A 113 9.94 -0.69 8.38
C ASN A 113 8.71 -0.67 9.29
N GLY A 114 7.73 -1.52 8.99
CA GLY A 114 6.65 -1.78 9.91
C GLY A 114 5.62 -0.66 10.10
N VAL A 115 5.63 0.33 9.22
CA VAL A 115 4.66 1.43 9.26
C VAL A 115 3.21 0.95 9.13
N PHE A 116 2.99 -0.17 8.45
CA PHE A 116 1.69 -0.83 8.30
C PHE A 116 1.55 -2.12 9.15
N HIS A 117 2.42 -2.35 10.14
CA HIS A 117 2.33 -3.55 10.97
C HIS A 117 0.97 -3.68 11.67
N SER A 118 0.54 -4.94 11.86
CA SER A 118 -0.68 -5.29 12.60
C SER A 118 -1.98 -4.78 11.97
N LEU A 119 -1.96 -4.41 10.69
CA LEU A 119 -3.14 -4.10 9.91
C LEU A 119 -3.66 -5.34 9.15
N GLU A 120 -4.98 -5.48 9.11
CA GLU A 120 -5.70 -6.50 8.35
C GLU A 120 -6.39 -5.89 7.12
N ILE A 121 -5.65 -5.01 6.43
CA ILE A 121 -6.10 -4.33 5.23
C ILE A 121 -6.07 -5.26 4.01
N VAL A 122 -6.99 -5.02 3.09
CA VAL A 122 -7.09 -5.71 1.79
C VAL A 122 -6.53 -4.87 0.65
N LYS A 123 -6.49 -3.54 0.78
CA LYS A 123 -5.98 -2.63 -0.25
C LYS A 123 -5.09 -1.54 0.35
N LEU A 124 -3.90 -1.39 -0.23
CA LEU A 124 -2.96 -0.31 0.07
C LEU A 124 -2.60 0.41 -1.22
N SER A 125 -2.93 1.70 -1.29
CA SER A 125 -2.63 2.56 -2.44
C SER A 125 -1.68 3.68 -2.04
N LEU A 126 -0.55 3.75 -2.75
CA LEU A 126 0.56 4.68 -2.53
C LEU A 126 0.98 5.36 -3.84
N ILE A 127 0.02 5.53 -4.75
CA ILE A 127 0.23 6.10 -6.09
C ILE A 127 0.87 7.48 -5.97
N GLY A 128 1.82 7.82 -6.83
CA GLY A 128 2.18 9.23 -7.02
C GLY A 128 2.89 9.88 -5.83
N ASN A 129 3.53 9.11 -4.94
CA ASN A 129 4.21 9.65 -3.75
C ASN A 129 5.65 10.11 -4.02
N GLY A 130 6.22 9.67 -5.15
CA GLY A 130 7.63 9.81 -5.46
C GLY A 130 8.53 9.01 -4.51
N ILE A 131 8.06 7.83 -4.07
CA ILE A 131 8.80 6.87 -3.25
C ILE A 131 10.07 6.44 -3.99
N GLN A 132 11.21 6.43 -3.28
CA GLN A 132 12.51 6.06 -3.81
C GLN A 132 13.05 4.78 -3.17
N ASP A 133 12.69 4.51 -1.91
CA ASP A 133 13.14 3.33 -1.18
C ASP A 133 12.00 2.71 -0.36
N ILE A 134 11.96 1.38 -0.34
CA ILE A 134 11.08 0.58 0.51
C ILE A 134 11.99 -0.21 1.44
N LYS A 135 11.85 0.02 2.75
CA LYS A 135 12.65 -0.70 3.74
C LYS A 135 12.23 -2.17 3.82
N GLU A 136 13.15 -3.01 4.26
CA GLU A 136 12.85 -4.42 4.48
C GLU A 136 11.67 -4.57 5.44
N HIS A 137 10.81 -5.54 5.17
CA HIS A 137 9.61 -5.82 5.97
C HIS A 137 8.61 -4.65 6.07
N ALA A 138 8.65 -3.66 5.16
CA ALA A 138 7.67 -2.57 5.11
C ALA A 138 6.21 -3.08 5.00
N PHE A 139 6.00 -4.18 4.28
CA PHE A 139 4.70 -4.82 4.07
C PHE A 139 4.53 -6.13 4.87
N TYR A 140 5.39 -6.35 5.87
CA TYR A 140 5.39 -7.59 6.64
C TYR A 140 4.08 -7.74 7.44
N ASN A 141 3.59 -8.98 7.53
CA ASN A 141 2.33 -9.35 8.19
C ASN A 141 1.04 -8.67 7.67
N LEU A 142 1.06 -8.02 6.50
CA LEU A 142 -0.16 -7.62 5.78
C LEU A 142 -0.85 -8.83 5.17
N THR A 143 -1.31 -9.73 6.04
CA THR A 143 -1.67 -11.11 5.68
C THR A 143 -2.86 -11.14 4.74
N TYR A 144 -3.78 -10.17 4.85
CA TYR A 144 -5.02 -10.04 4.08
C TYR A 144 -4.91 -9.18 2.82
N LEU A 145 -3.70 -8.73 2.45
CA LEU A 145 -3.52 -7.79 1.36
C LEU A 145 -3.80 -8.45 0.01
N GLU A 146 -4.79 -7.93 -0.70
CA GLU A 146 -5.19 -8.38 -2.04
C GLU A 146 -4.73 -7.41 -3.14
N SER A 147 -4.54 -6.13 -2.80
CA SER A 147 -4.19 -5.08 -3.76
C SER A 147 -3.11 -4.15 -3.19
N LEU A 148 -1.98 -4.06 -3.89
CA LEU A 148 -0.90 -3.13 -3.59
C LEU A 148 -0.61 -2.27 -4.82
N ASP A 149 -0.72 -0.96 -4.65
CA ASP A 149 -0.45 0.00 -5.73
C ASP A 149 0.70 0.93 -5.34
N LEU A 150 1.83 0.74 -6.01
CA LEU A 150 3.04 1.56 -5.92
C LEU A 150 3.32 2.28 -7.25
N SER A 151 2.32 2.42 -8.12
CA SER A 151 2.50 3.06 -9.42
C SER A 151 2.86 4.54 -9.30
N ARG A 152 3.46 5.09 -10.37
CA ARG A 152 3.79 6.53 -10.46
C ARG A 152 4.71 6.99 -9.33
N ASN A 153 5.66 6.15 -8.94
CA ASN A 153 6.69 6.48 -7.95
C ASN A 153 8.07 6.57 -8.61
N ASN A 154 9.12 6.71 -7.81
CA ASN A 154 10.50 6.89 -8.29
C ASN A 154 11.39 5.69 -7.94
N LEU A 155 10.81 4.48 -7.84
CA LEU A 155 11.56 3.28 -7.48
C LEU A 155 12.53 2.92 -8.60
N ILE A 156 13.80 2.70 -8.24
CA ILE A 156 14.86 2.31 -9.20
C ILE A 156 15.13 0.80 -9.13
N THR A 157 14.99 0.21 -7.94
CA THR A 157 15.21 -1.21 -7.68
C THR A 157 14.20 -1.73 -6.68
N LEU A 158 13.90 -3.03 -6.73
CA LEU A 158 13.16 -3.74 -5.70
C LEU A 158 14.09 -4.72 -4.99
N LYS A 159 14.08 -4.69 -3.66
CA LYS A 159 14.84 -5.65 -2.86
C LYS A 159 14.22 -7.04 -2.99
N PRO A 160 15.02 -8.13 -2.95
CA PRO A 160 14.50 -9.48 -2.87
C PRO A 160 13.53 -9.64 -1.68
N ASN A 161 12.49 -10.44 -1.85
CA ASN A 161 11.50 -10.72 -0.80
C ASN A 161 10.72 -9.49 -0.28
N ILE A 162 10.70 -8.37 -1.01
CA ILE A 162 9.97 -7.16 -0.56
C ILE A 162 8.46 -7.41 -0.38
N PHE A 163 7.91 -8.35 -1.15
CA PHE A 163 6.52 -8.80 -1.07
C PHE A 163 6.34 -10.07 -0.23
N TYR A 164 7.36 -10.46 0.56
CA TYR A 164 7.26 -11.65 1.39
C TYR A 164 6.32 -11.42 2.56
N ILE A 165 5.06 -11.78 2.35
CA ILE A 165 4.02 -11.85 3.38
C ILE A 165 4.03 -13.29 3.93
N THR A 166 4.03 -13.43 5.26
CA THR A 166 4.17 -14.71 5.96
C THR A 166 3.19 -15.77 5.46
N GLN A 167 3.73 -16.93 5.07
CA GLN A 167 3.22 -18.27 4.67
C GLN A 167 1.73 -18.63 4.51
N ASN A 168 0.76 -17.79 4.86
CA ASN A 168 -0.64 -18.07 4.59
C ASN A 168 -0.95 -17.80 3.13
N ILE A 169 -1.44 -18.84 2.47
CA ILE A 169 -1.76 -18.91 1.05
C ILE A 169 -2.89 -17.92 0.77
N GLN A 170 -2.53 -16.71 0.34
CA GLN A 170 -3.48 -15.71 -0.10
C GLN A 170 -3.21 -15.32 -1.55
N ARG A 171 -4.30 -15.16 -2.29
CA ARG A 171 -4.26 -14.69 -3.68
C ARG A 171 -4.19 -13.17 -3.64
N ILE A 172 -3.12 -12.61 -4.18
CA ILE A 172 -3.05 -11.16 -4.40
C ILE A 172 -3.70 -10.91 -5.75
N ASN A 173 -4.75 -10.09 -5.80
CA ASN A 173 -5.37 -9.73 -7.07
C ASN A 173 -4.37 -8.93 -7.91
N PHE A 174 -3.65 -8.00 -7.28
CA PHE A 174 -2.83 -7.09 -8.06
C PHE A 174 -1.66 -6.45 -7.31
N SER A 175 -0.53 -6.30 -8.02
CA SER A 175 0.62 -5.48 -7.62
C SER A 175 0.97 -4.50 -8.74
N ASP A 176 0.70 -3.20 -8.54
CA ASP A 176 1.19 -2.15 -9.45
C ASP A 176 2.58 -1.70 -9.10
N LEU A 177 3.45 -1.73 -10.09
CA LEU A 177 4.76 -1.10 -10.08
C LEU A 177 4.98 -0.27 -11.35
N SER A 178 3.93 -0.01 -12.13
CA SER A 178 3.99 0.74 -13.37
C SER A 178 4.37 2.20 -13.15
N TYR A 179 4.90 2.85 -14.19
CA TYR A 179 5.34 4.25 -14.11
C TYR A 179 6.32 4.50 -12.96
N ASN A 180 7.30 3.60 -12.80
CA ASN A 180 8.45 3.78 -11.91
C ASN A 180 9.73 3.90 -12.76
N ASN A 181 10.89 3.86 -12.13
CA ASN A 181 12.19 3.93 -12.80
C ASN A 181 12.97 2.61 -12.70
N LEU A 182 12.27 1.48 -12.57
CA LEU A 182 12.91 0.18 -12.33
C LEU A 182 13.83 -0.19 -13.50
N THR A 183 15.07 -0.59 -13.23
CA THR A 183 16.05 -0.94 -14.28
C THR A 183 16.29 -2.44 -14.43
N SER A 184 16.01 -3.22 -13.38
CA SER A 184 16.14 -4.67 -13.38
C SER A 184 15.11 -5.34 -12.46
N ILE A 185 14.85 -6.62 -12.72
CA ILE A 185 14.10 -7.49 -11.81
C ILE A 185 15.04 -8.58 -11.30
N GLU A 186 15.40 -8.48 -10.03
CA GLU A 186 16.32 -9.40 -9.39
C GLU A 186 15.70 -10.76 -9.05
N LYS A 187 16.56 -11.70 -8.67
CA LYS A 187 16.15 -13.00 -8.15
C LYS A 187 15.26 -12.81 -6.90
N ASN A 188 14.16 -13.56 -6.83
CA ASN A 188 13.26 -13.61 -5.66
C ASN A 188 12.57 -12.27 -5.34
N THR A 189 12.53 -11.29 -6.26
CA THR A 189 11.79 -10.04 -6.06
C THR A 189 10.32 -10.31 -5.70
N PHE A 190 9.66 -11.21 -6.43
CA PHE A 190 8.25 -11.59 -6.23
C PHE A 190 8.08 -12.86 -5.39
N GLN A 191 9.08 -13.19 -4.57
CA GLN A 191 9.01 -14.33 -3.66
C GLN A 191 7.86 -14.13 -2.65
N GLY A 192 6.97 -15.11 -2.56
CA GLY A 192 5.78 -15.06 -1.70
C GLY A 192 4.47 -14.93 -2.47
N LEU A 193 4.50 -14.36 -3.68
CA LEU A 193 3.33 -14.14 -4.53
C LEU A 193 2.91 -15.40 -5.31
N LYS A 194 2.66 -16.51 -4.61
CA LYS A 194 2.38 -17.81 -5.27
C LYS A 194 1.16 -17.76 -6.20
N TYR A 195 0.12 -17.06 -5.77
CA TYR A 195 -1.12 -16.87 -6.52
C TYR A 195 -1.33 -15.38 -6.69
N ILE A 196 -1.09 -14.85 -7.88
CA ILE A 196 -1.24 -13.42 -8.17
C ILE A 196 -1.92 -13.19 -9.51
N ASP A 197 -3.02 -12.46 -9.55
CA ASP A 197 -3.70 -12.25 -10.84
C ASP A 197 -2.88 -11.34 -11.76
N TYR A 198 -2.46 -10.17 -11.28
CA TYR A 198 -1.81 -9.17 -12.12
C TYR A 198 -0.52 -8.61 -11.51
N ILE A 199 0.56 -8.62 -12.31
CA ILE A 199 1.77 -7.84 -12.03
C ILE A 199 1.93 -6.81 -13.15
N LEU A 200 1.83 -5.53 -12.81
CA LEU A 200 2.04 -4.43 -13.76
C LEU A 200 3.43 -3.83 -13.52
N LEU A 201 4.30 -3.94 -14.52
CA LEU A 201 5.65 -3.38 -14.56
C LEU A 201 5.84 -2.48 -15.78
N ASN A 202 4.76 -2.14 -16.48
CA ASN A 202 4.82 -1.34 -17.68
C ASN A 202 5.26 0.10 -17.39
N ASN A 203 5.82 0.78 -18.39
CA ASN A 203 6.34 2.14 -18.24
C ASN A 203 7.42 2.21 -17.14
N ASN A 204 8.45 1.37 -17.26
CA ASN A 204 9.65 1.39 -16.43
C ASN A 204 10.88 1.44 -17.35
N ASN A 205 12.08 1.30 -16.79
CA ASN A 205 13.34 1.29 -17.53
C ASN A 205 14.00 -0.10 -17.54
N ILE A 206 13.22 -1.18 -17.44
CA ILE A 206 13.74 -2.52 -17.18
C ILE A 206 14.53 -3.00 -18.40
N VAL A 207 15.79 -3.34 -18.18
CA VAL A 207 16.69 -3.92 -19.18
C VAL A 207 16.89 -5.42 -18.93
N ASN A 208 17.06 -5.79 -17.66
CA ASN A 208 17.44 -7.15 -17.27
C ASN A 208 16.40 -7.79 -16.35
N ILE A 209 16.01 -9.02 -16.66
CA ILE A 209 15.15 -9.84 -15.80
C ILE A 209 15.93 -11.10 -15.43
N HIS A 210 16.14 -11.32 -14.14
CA HIS A 210 16.83 -12.51 -13.67
C HIS A 210 16.00 -13.78 -14.00
N PRO A 211 16.62 -14.90 -14.46
CA PRO A 211 15.91 -16.13 -14.85
C PRO A 211 14.93 -16.70 -13.81
N ALA A 212 15.22 -16.46 -12.54
CA ALA A 212 14.42 -16.90 -11.39
C ALA A 212 13.57 -15.78 -10.74
N ALA A 213 13.39 -14.63 -11.39
CA ALA A 213 12.60 -13.51 -10.86
C ALA A 213 11.16 -13.91 -10.49
N PHE A 214 10.52 -14.72 -11.35
CA PHE A 214 9.13 -15.16 -11.20
C PHE A 214 8.98 -16.63 -10.80
N ARG A 215 10.07 -17.29 -10.35
CA ARG A 215 10.07 -18.75 -10.11
C ARG A 215 9.03 -19.21 -9.07
N SER A 216 8.64 -18.34 -8.15
CA SER A 216 7.66 -18.62 -7.09
C SER A 216 6.21 -18.52 -7.54
N ILE A 217 5.94 -17.89 -8.70
CA ILE A 217 4.57 -17.70 -9.21
C ILE A 217 4.07 -19.05 -9.74
N VAL A 218 3.04 -19.58 -9.09
CA VAL A 218 2.41 -20.86 -9.46
C VAL A 218 1.27 -20.63 -10.43
N GLN A 219 0.46 -19.60 -10.15
CA GLN A 219 -0.67 -19.24 -10.99
C GLN A 219 -0.87 -17.73 -10.96
N GLY A 220 -0.83 -17.13 -12.13
CA GLY A 220 -1.22 -15.77 -12.36
C GLY A 220 -1.89 -15.56 -13.70
N LYS A 221 -2.67 -14.49 -13.80
CA LYS A 221 -3.38 -14.19 -15.04
C LYS A 221 -2.43 -13.49 -16.00
N MET A 222 -1.80 -12.39 -15.59
CA MET A 222 -1.01 -11.59 -16.52
C MET A 222 0.17 -10.86 -15.87
N LEU A 223 1.27 -10.82 -16.61
CA LEU A 223 2.44 -9.98 -16.36
C LEU A 223 2.56 -8.93 -17.48
N ASN A 224 2.48 -7.65 -17.15
CA ASN A 224 2.69 -6.58 -18.14
C ASN A 224 4.09 -5.97 -18.03
N LEU A 225 4.89 -6.12 -19.09
CA LEU A 225 6.24 -5.58 -19.23
C LEU A 225 6.35 -4.51 -20.34
N GLN A 226 5.24 -4.05 -20.90
CA GLN A 226 5.21 -3.05 -21.97
C GLN A 226 5.88 -1.73 -21.59
N ASN A 227 6.38 -0.98 -22.57
CA ASN A 227 7.10 0.27 -22.42
C ASN A 227 8.25 0.14 -21.41
N ASN A 228 9.15 -0.82 -21.66
CA ASN A 228 10.42 -0.99 -20.96
C ASN A 228 11.58 -1.01 -21.96
N ASN A 229 12.81 -1.19 -21.49
CA ASN A 229 14.01 -1.25 -22.33
C ASN A 229 14.46 -2.70 -22.59
N ILE A 230 13.50 -3.60 -22.81
CA ILE A 230 13.74 -5.03 -23.04
C ILE A 230 13.96 -5.23 -24.53
N ASN A 231 15.22 -5.24 -24.97
CA ASN A 231 15.58 -5.36 -26.39
C ASN A 231 15.17 -6.72 -27.01
N GLU A 232 15.22 -7.79 -26.21
CA GLU A 232 14.86 -9.14 -26.64
C GLU A 232 14.14 -9.86 -25.48
N ILE A 233 13.13 -10.67 -25.80
CA ILE A 233 12.39 -11.46 -24.80
C ILE A 233 13.36 -12.41 -24.09
N PRO A 234 13.54 -12.29 -22.76
CA PRO A 234 14.50 -13.11 -22.02
C PRO A 234 14.12 -14.60 -21.98
N THR A 235 14.65 -15.39 -22.92
CA THR A 235 14.32 -16.82 -23.09
C THR A 235 14.66 -17.71 -21.88
N LYS A 236 15.56 -17.26 -21.00
CA LYS A 236 15.94 -17.97 -19.76
C LYS A 236 14.96 -17.73 -18.61
N VAL A 237 14.07 -16.75 -18.71
CA VAL A 237 13.10 -16.42 -17.66
C VAL A 237 11.91 -17.37 -17.76
N LYS A 238 11.53 -17.95 -16.62
CA LYS A 238 10.37 -18.84 -16.55
C LYS A 238 9.09 -18.03 -16.35
N TYR A 239 8.36 -17.81 -17.44
CA TYR A 239 7.06 -17.12 -17.44
C TYR A 239 5.85 -18.02 -17.24
N SER A 240 6.03 -19.35 -17.22
CA SER A 240 4.94 -20.34 -17.22
C SER A 240 3.96 -20.27 -16.04
N GLY A 241 4.22 -19.41 -15.05
CA GLY A 241 3.29 -19.12 -13.98
C GLY A 241 2.15 -18.18 -14.39
N PHE A 242 2.26 -17.49 -15.53
CA PHE A 242 1.27 -16.55 -16.04
C PHE A 242 0.53 -17.12 -17.26
N ASN A 243 -0.76 -16.80 -17.39
CA ASN A 243 -1.53 -17.12 -18.60
C ASN A 243 -1.13 -16.19 -19.77
N GLU A 244 -0.77 -14.95 -19.47
CA GLU A 244 -0.44 -13.92 -20.44
C GLU A 244 0.78 -13.10 -19.99
N VAL A 245 1.66 -12.75 -20.93
CA VAL A 245 2.79 -11.86 -20.68
C VAL A 245 2.86 -10.86 -21.82
N LEU A 246 2.72 -9.58 -21.49
CA LEU A 246 2.68 -8.50 -22.47
C LEU A 246 4.05 -7.83 -22.62
N PHE A 247 4.54 -7.76 -23.85
CA PHE A 247 5.69 -6.96 -24.30
C PHE A 247 5.21 -5.89 -25.30
N ASP A 248 6.11 -5.01 -25.75
CA ASP A 248 5.77 -3.83 -26.58
C ASP A 248 5.03 -4.13 -27.89
N GLU A 249 5.22 -5.33 -28.43
CA GLU A 249 4.56 -5.75 -29.67
C GLU A 249 3.09 -6.15 -29.47
N ASP A 250 2.66 -6.34 -28.22
CA ASP A 250 1.30 -6.73 -27.88
C ASP A 250 0.40 -5.48 -27.75
N LYS A 251 -0.77 -5.47 -28.38
CA LYS A 251 -1.79 -4.43 -28.12
C LYS A 251 -2.59 -4.84 -26.88
N PRO A 252 -2.73 -3.99 -25.85
CA PRO A 252 -3.66 -4.30 -24.77
C PRO A 252 -5.09 -4.31 -25.34
N GLU A 253 -5.87 -5.35 -25.04
CA GLU A 253 -7.28 -5.41 -25.44
C GLU A 253 -8.08 -4.33 -24.69
N ASP A 254 -8.90 -3.51 -25.35
CA ASP A 254 -9.68 -2.40 -24.73
C ASP A 254 -10.56 -2.79 -23.52
N ILE A 255 -10.86 -4.08 -23.35
CA ILE A 255 -11.61 -4.63 -22.21
C ILE A 255 -10.75 -4.61 -20.93
N PHE A 256 -9.43 -4.77 -21.09
CA PHE A 256 -8.46 -4.95 -20.04
C PHE A 256 -8.24 -3.68 -19.20
N GLU A 257 -8.05 -2.51 -19.85
CA GLU A 257 -7.93 -1.24 -19.12
C GLU A 257 -9.17 -0.96 -18.26
N LYS A 258 -10.35 -1.42 -18.69
CA LYS A 258 -11.60 -1.24 -17.94
C LYS A 258 -11.70 -2.18 -16.74
N GLU A 259 -11.24 -3.42 -16.82
CA GLU A 259 -11.22 -4.35 -15.67
C GLU A 259 -10.22 -3.90 -14.60
N ILE A 260 -9.01 -3.56 -15.03
CA ILE A 260 -7.98 -2.91 -14.21
C ILE A 260 -8.60 -1.68 -13.54
N THR A 261 -9.04 -0.68 -14.31
CA THR A 261 -9.57 0.59 -13.77
C THR A 261 -10.73 0.39 -12.78
N LYS A 262 -11.59 -0.62 -12.99
CA LYS A 262 -12.66 -0.97 -12.04
C LYS A 262 -12.12 -1.46 -10.70
N GLU A 263 -11.07 -2.28 -10.69
CA GLU A 263 -10.40 -2.70 -9.44
C GLU A 263 -9.64 -1.53 -8.75
N PHE A 264 -9.09 -0.57 -9.51
CA PHE A 264 -8.50 0.65 -8.92
C PHE A 264 -9.54 1.57 -8.27
N THR A 265 -10.73 1.68 -8.87
CA THR A 265 -11.77 2.68 -8.51
C THR A 265 -12.81 2.20 -7.51
N GLN A 266 -12.93 0.89 -7.23
CA GLN A 266 -13.81 0.43 -6.16
C GLN A 266 -13.26 0.87 -4.79
N LYS A 267 -14.07 1.71 -4.13
CA LYS A 267 -14.04 2.03 -2.71
C LYS A 267 -14.52 0.83 -1.89
#